data_AF-A0A1V9ZYM1-F1
#
_entry.id   AF-A0A1V9ZYM1-F1
#
_cell.length_a   1.000
_cell.length_b   1.000
_cell.length_c   1.000
_cell.angle_alpha   90.00
_cell.angle_beta   90.00
_cell.angle_gamma   90.00
#
_symmetry.space_group_name_H-M   'P 1'
#
loop_
_entity.id
_entity.type
_entity.pdbx_description
1 polymer ?
#
loop_
_entity_poly.entity_id
_entity_poly.type
_entity_poly.pdbx_seq_one_letter_code
_entity_poly.pdbx_strand_id
1 'polypeptide(L)'
;MGNVLSPFHHLHRIMAMIKTAPCDLQNYNQKWSFEKNRIRSGAFCLKADPFERGSSVFIDSCDYGNPYISSEFFADCSSVTTNYVRIVSTRGKRVSEYYSGLNFNDPANNFNELFTWDASTQMFKSASSQQCLDSYLDSDGKFKVHTYNCHVNNGNQKWIVHTDTKQIEHATHKGQCLD
;
A
#
# COMPACT_ATOMS: atom_id res chain seq x y z
N MET A 1 47.08 -12.63 6.34
CA MET A 1 46.90 -13.05 4.93
C MET A 1 45.59 -13.81 4.84
N GLY A 2 44.70 -13.41 3.93
CA GLY A 2 43.42 -14.09 3.67
C GLY A 2 42.19 -13.19 3.80
N ASN A 3 42.09 -12.15 2.97
CA ASN A 3 40.81 -11.50 2.69
C ASN A 3 40.04 -12.38 1.71
N VAL A 4 38.83 -12.81 2.08
CA VAL A 4 37.84 -13.36 1.16
C VAL A 4 37.01 -12.18 0.64
N LEU A 5 37.15 -11.89 -0.64
CA LEU A 5 36.33 -10.93 -1.38
C LEU A 5 34.92 -11.52 -1.58
N SER A 6 33.89 -10.81 -1.15
CA SER A 6 32.51 -11.00 -1.60
C SER A 6 32.16 -9.88 -2.58
N PRO A 7 31.64 -10.15 -3.79
CA PRO A 7 31.28 -9.11 -4.73
C PRO A 7 29.84 -8.66 -4.46
N PHE A 8 29.68 -7.66 -3.61
CA PHE A 8 28.46 -6.84 -3.66
C PHE A 8 28.57 -5.95 -4.91
N HIS A 9 27.93 -6.38 -5.99
CA HIS A 9 27.62 -5.52 -7.13
C HIS A 9 26.65 -4.42 -6.67
N HIS A 10 27.19 -3.32 -6.13
CA HIS A 10 26.47 -2.05 -6.07
C HIS A 10 26.41 -1.48 -7.49
N LEU A 11 25.33 -1.79 -8.20
CA LEU A 11 24.86 -0.90 -9.27
C LEU A 11 24.69 0.49 -8.65
N HIS A 12 25.45 1.46 -9.13
CA HIS A 12 25.30 2.87 -8.78
C HIS A 12 23.87 3.31 -9.17
N ARG A 13 22.99 3.36 -8.19
CA ARG A 13 21.65 3.94 -8.34
C ARG A 13 21.84 5.45 -8.48
N ILE A 14 21.61 6.00 -9.67
CA ILE A 14 21.68 7.44 -9.90
C ILE A 14 20.42 8.05 -9.28
N MET A 15 20.50 8.39 -8.00
CA MET A 15 19.48 9.14 -7.30
C MET A 15 19.83 10.63 -7.40
N ALA A 16 19.02 11.42 -8.11
CA ALA A 16 19.21 12.86 -8.22
C ALA A 16 18.05 13.62 -7.57
N MET A 17 18.36 14.60 -6.74
CA MET A 17 17.36 15.41 -6.05
C MET A 17 16.78 16.49 -6.97
N ILE A 18 15.50 16.79 -6.79
CA ILE A 18 14.83 17.89 -7.48
C ILE A 18 15.10 19.21 -6.76
N LYS A 19 15.19 20.29 -7.53
CA LYS A 19 15.29 21.66 -7.03
C LYS A 19 14.45 22.61 -7.87
N THR A 20 14.09 23.75 -7.30
CA THR A 20 13.52 24.86 -8.06
C THR A 20 14.64 25.70 -8.71
N ALA A 21 14.34 26.31 -9.85
CA ALA A 21 15.22 27.22 -10.58
C ALA A 21 14.35 28.16 -11.44
N PRO A 22 14.88 29.30 -11.92
CA PRO A 22 14.18 30.12 -12.90
C PRO A 22 13.82 29.31 -14.16
N CYS A 23 12.63 29.57 -14.70
CA CYS A 23 12.11 28.86 -15.87
C CYS A 23 12.96 29.14 -17.12
N ASP A 24 13.39 28.09 -17.80
CA ASP A 24 14.15 28.12 -19.04
C ASP A 24 13.59 27.11 -20.04
N LEU A 25 12.97 27.63 -21.12
CA LEU A 25 12.34 26.83 -22.17
C LEU A 25 13.34 26.00 -22.99
N GLN A 26 14.62 26.37 -22.99
CA GLN A 26 15.68 25.64 -23.69
C GLN A 26 16.27 24.53 -22.82
N ASN A 27 16.09 24.60 -21.50
CA ASN A 27 16.61 23.60 -20.58
C ASN A 27 15.79 22.30 -20.64
N TYR A 28 16.37 21.25 -21.20
CA TYR A 28 15.74 19.94 -21.29
C TYR A 28 15.41 19.33 -19.91
N ASN A 29 16.20 19.64 -18.88
CA ASN A 29 15.99 19.12 -17.52
C ASN A 29 14.81 19.79 -16.79
N GLN A 30 14.23 20.86 -17.35
CA GLN A 30 13.00 21.48 -16.85
C GLN A 30 11.75 20.99 -17.60
N LYS A 31 11.90 20.05 -18.53
CA LYS A 31 10.79 19.48 -19.31
C LYS A 31 10.37 18.14 -18.70
N TRP A 32 9.08 18.03 -18.42
CA TRP A 32 8.47 16.87 -17.79
C TRP A 32 7.27 16.41 -18.60
N SER A 33 7.03 15.10 -18.66
CA SER A 33 5.75 14.55 -19.14
C SER A 33 4.98 13.94 -17.99
N PHE A 34 3.64 13.99 -18.08
CA PHE A 34 2.75 13.35 -17.13
C PHE A 34 1.88 12.32 -17.85
N GLU A 35 2.19 11.05 -17.65
CA GLU A 35 1.52 9.94 -18.32
C GLU A 35 1.33 8.77 -17.36
N LYS A 36 0.15 8.16 -17.37
CA LYS A 36 -0.17 6.99 -16.52
C LYS A 36 0.17 7.21 -15.04
N ASN A 37 -0.16 8.40 -14.53
CA ASN A 37 0.12 8.83 -13.15
C ASN A 37 1.61 8.88 -12.78
N ARG A 38 2.48 9.19 -13.74
CA ARG A 38 3.92 9.34 -13.51
C ARG A 38 4.42 10.62 -14.12
N ILE A 39 5.27 11.32 -13.37
CA ILE A 39 5.99 12.49 -13.85
C ILE A 39 7.37 12.03 -14.32
N ARG A 40 7.72 12.28 -15.59
CA ARG A 40 8.91 11.73 -16.23
C ARG A 40 9.81 12.80 -16.82
N SER A 41 11.11 12.57 -16.79
CA SER A 41 12.10 13.30 -17.58
C SER A 41 13.02 12.29 -18.28
N GLY A 42 12.84 12.11 -19.59
CA GLY A 42 13.51 11.07 -20.36
C GLY A 42 13.22 9.66 -19.82
N ALA A 43 14.27 8.95 -19.41
CA ALA A 43 14.20 7.59 -18.87
C ALA A 43 13.92 7.53 -17.35
N PHE A 44 13.85 8.69 -16.68
CA PHE A 44 13.70 8.76 -15.23
C PHE A 44 12.27 9.15 -14.82
N CYS A 45 11.85 8.65 -13.67
CA CYS A 45 10.58 8.96 -13.04
C CYS A 45 10.83 9.72 -11.74
N LEU A 46 9.98 10.71 -11.48
CA LEU A 46 9.86 11.34 -10.18
C LEU A 46 9.44 10.28 -9.16
N LYS A 47 10.06 10.28 -7.98
CA LYS A 47 9.75 9.40 -6.88
C LYS A 47 9.68 10.17 -5.56
N ALA A 48 8.81 9.71 -4.67
CA ALA A 48 8.72 10.13 -3.28
C ALA A 48 8.39 8.91 -2.41
N ASP A 49 8.85 8.91 -1.15
CA ASP A 49 8.43 7.88 -0.20
C ASP A 49 6.98 8.17 0.23
N PRO A 50 6.01 7.28 -0.06
CA PRO A 50 4.60 7.51 0.27
C PRO A 50 4.26 7.23 1.74
N PHE A 51 5.20 6.70 2.52
CA PHE A 51 5.03 6.37 3.94
C PHE A 51 5.77 7.34 4.87
N GLU A 52 6.61 8.22 4.33
CA GLU A 52 7.29 9.28 5.06
C GLU A 52 6.70 10.65 4.73
N ARG A 53 6.11 11.31 5.74
CA ARG A 53 5.57 12.67 5.58
C ARG A 53 6.71 13.65 5.35
N GLY A 54 6.60 14.44 4.29
CA GLY A 54 7.65 15.41 3.93
C GLY A 54 8.86 14.75 3.29
N SER A 55 8.73 13.52 2.77
CA SER A 55 9.82 12.87 2.03
C SER A 55 10.31 13.76 0.90
N SER A 56 11.63 13.77 0.72
CA SER A 56 12.25 14.51 -0.38
C SER A 56 11.89 13.84 -1.71
N VAL A 57 11.62 14.67 -2.71
CA VAL A 57 11.32 14.20 -4.06
C VAL A 57 12.61 14.10 -4.86
N PHE A 58 12.79 12.98 -5.56
CA PHE A 58 13.98 12.68 -6.36
C PHE A 58 13.59 12.05 -7.69
N ILE A 59 14.55 11.88 -8.59
CA ILE A 59 14.40 11.07 -9.81
C ILE A 59 15.28 9.84 -9.72
N ASP A 60 14.77 8.74 -10.27
CA ASP A 60 15.48 7.48 -10.45
C ASP A 60 14.85 6.71 -11.64
N SER A 61 15.41 5.56 -12.02
CA SER A 61 14.84 4.72 -13.07
C SER A 61 13.36 4.39 -12.80
N CYS A 62 12.54 4.48 -13.85
CA CYS A 62 11.12 4.17 -13.78
C CYS A 62 10.85 2.69 -13.48
N ASP A 63 9.92 2.40 -12.56
CA ASP A 63 9.51 1.06 -12.17
C ASP A 63 8.35 0.59 -13.05
N TYR A 64 8.52 -0.38 -13.94
CA TYR A 64 7.44 -0.78 -14.87
C TYR A 64 6.33 -1.67 -14.23
N GLY A 65 6.23 -1.69 -12.90
CA GLY A 65 5.18 -2.40 -12.15
C GLY A 65 3.84 -1.66 -12.08
N ASN A 66 2.95 -2.13 -11.18
CA ASN A 66 1.64 -1.52 -10.94
C ASN A 66 1.80 -0.05 -10.51
N PRO A 67 1.31 0.93 -11.29
CA PRO A 67 1.53 2.34 -10.98
C PRO A 67 0.80 2.78 -9.71
N TYR A 68 -0.34 2.19 -9.34
CA TYR A 68 -1.23 2.71 -8.28
C TYR A 68 -0.69 2.53 -6.85
N ILE A 69 0.26 1.63 -6.66
CA ILE A 69 0.87 1.28 -5.37
C ILE A 69 2.39 1.35 -5.49
N SER A 70 2.87 2.54 -5.88
CA SER A 70 4.28 2.77 -6.13
C SER A 70 4.72 4.13 -5.59
N SER A 71 6.01 4.27 -5.33
CA SER A 71 6.66 5.55 -5.02
C SER A 71 6.67 6.53 -6.20
N GLU A 72 6.23 6.11 -7.39
CA GLU A 72 6.18 6.91 -8.63
C GLU A 72 4.77 7.38 -8.98
N PHE A 73 3.78 7.09 -8.13
CA PHE A 73 2.40 7.43 -8.38
C PHE A 73 2.10 8.87 -8.00
N PHE A 74 1.85 9.70 -9.01
CA PHE A 74 1.39 11.07 -8.84
C PHE A 74 0.01 11.22 -9.49
N ALA A 75 -0.93 11.76 -8.74
CA ALA A 75 -2.29 12.00 -9.18
C ALA A 75 -2.82 13.27 -8.53
N ASP A 76 -3.87 13.82 -9.12
CA ASP A 76 -4.64 14.86 -8.44
C ASP A 76 -5.23 14.25 -7.16
N CYS A 77 -5.11 14.95 -6.02
CA CYS A 77 -5.64 14.48 -4.74
C CYS A 77 -7.15 14.22 -4.80
N SER A 78 -7.87 14.94 -5.66
CA SER A 78 -9.31 14.74 -5.88
C SER A 78 -9.66 13.48 -6.66
N SER A 79 -8.70 12.87 -7.37
CA SER A 79 -8.94 11.69 -8.21
C SER A 79 -8.61 10.36 -7.52
N VAL A 80 -8.18 10.38 -6.25
CA VAL A 80 -7.69 9.19 -5.54
C VAL A 80 -8.34 9.01 -4.18
N THR A 81 -8.39 7.76 -3.71
CA THR A 81 -8.75 7.48 -2.33
C THR A 81 -7.64 7.98 -1.42
N THR A 82 -7.95 8.95 -0.58
CA THR A 82 -7.02 9.48 0.44
C THR A 82 -7.24 8.86 1.81
N ASN A 83 -8.34 8.12 2.01
CA ASN A 83 -8.75 7.57 3.29
C ASN A 83 -8.38 6.08 3.40
N TYR A 84 -7.09 5.83 3.63
CA TYR A 84 -6.62 4.51 4.04
C TYR A 84 -6.59 4.39 5.56
N VAL A 85 -6.85 3.18 6.03
CA VAL A 85 -6.73 2.77 7.42
C VAL A 85 -5.71 1.65 7.54
N ARG A 86 -5.22 1.44 8.76
CA ARG A 86 -4.44 0.26 9.14
C ARG A 86 -5.22 -0.49 10.21
N ILE A 87 -5.21 -1.81 10.16
CA ILE A 87 -5.72 -2.65 11.24
C ILE A 87 -4.55 -2.88 12.20
N VAL A 88 -4.65 -2.29 13.39
CA VAL A 88 -3.54 -2.22 14.36
C VAL A 88 -3.99 -2.82 15.67
N SER A 89 -3.17 -3.71 16.22
CA SER A 89 -3.41 -4.25 17.57
C SER A 89 -2.99 -3.28 18.67
N THR A 90 -3.41 -3.60 19.90
CA THR A 90 -2.95 -2.90 21.10
C THR A 90 -1.43 -2.97 21.33
N ARG A 91 -0.73 -3.92 20.68
CA ARG A 91 0.74 -4.06 20.74
C ARG A 91 1.46 -3.36 19.59
N GLY A 92 0.75 -2.61 18.75
CA GLY A 92 1.34 -1.87 17.62
C GLY A 92 1.69 -2.72 16.39
N LYS A 93 1.45 -4.03 16.42
CA LYS A 93 1.56 -4.91 15.24
C LYS A 93 0.42 -4.61 14.26
N ARG A 94 0.70 -4.78 12.96
CA ARG A 94 -0.21 -4.45 11.86
C ARG A 94 -0.58 -5.70 11.07
N VAL A 95 -1.78 -5.69 10.51
CA VAL A 95 -2.19 -6.65 9.48
C VAL A 95 -1.59 -6.23 8.14
N SER A 96 -0.97 -7.18 7.45
CA SER A 96 -0.38 -7.03 6.11
C SER A 96 -0.94 -8.08 5.16
N GLU A 97 -1.40 -7.69 3.99
CA GLU A 97 -1.79 -8.63 2.92
C GLU A 97 -0.58 -9.21 2.20
N TYR A 98 -0.63 -10.50 1.87
CA TYR A 98 0.36 -11.14 1.01
C TYR A 98 -0.22 -12.37 0.31
N TYR A 99 -0.38 -12.30 -1.01
CA TYR A 99 -0.90 -13.41 -1.84
C TYR A 99 -2.22 -13.98 -1.29
N SER A 100 -3.19 -13.10 -1.02
CA SER A 100 -4.46 -13.42 -0.35
C SER A 100 -4.36 -13.81 1.13
N GLY A 101 -3.18 -14.19 1.62
CA GLY A 101 -2.94 -14.41 3.04
C GLY A 101 -2.86 -13.08 3.81
N LEU A 102 -3.00 -13.19 5.13
CA LEU A 102 -2.83 -12.08 6.06
C LEU A 102 -1.74 -12.42 7.06
N ASN A 103 -0.75 -11.54 7.14
CA ASN A 103 0.28 -11.60 8.16
C ASN A 103 -0.01 -10.57 9.24
N PHE A 104 0.37 -10.89 10.46
CA PHE A 104 0.29 -9.96 11.59
C PHE A 104 1.69 -9.77 12.17
N ASN A 105 2.31 -8.64 11.85
CA ASN A 105 3.75 -8.42 12.01
C ASN A 105 4.09 -6.99 12.44
N ASP A 106 5.40 -6.74 12.63
CA ASP A 106 5.90 -5.39 12.86
C ASP A 106 5.63 -4.48 11.66
N PRO A 107 5.42 -3.17 11.90
CA PRO A 107 5.23 -2.20 10.84
C PRO A 107 6.30 -2.29 9.74
N ALA A 108 5.87 -2.61 8.53
CA ALA A 108 6.68 -2.65 7.32
C ALA A 108 6.59 -1.35 6.51
N ASN A 109 5.61 -0.47 6.81
CA ASN A 109 5.39 0.80 6.12
C ASN A 109 5.34 0.62 4.61
N ASN A 110 4.46 -0.25 4.13
CA ASN A 110 4.23 -0.50 2.72
C ASN A 110 2.73 -0.58 2.41
N PHE A 111 2.37 -0.74 1.14
CA PHE A 111 0.97 -0.72 0.70
C PHE A 111 0.17 -1.94 1.18
N ASN A 112 0.83 -3.03 1.56
CA ASN A 112 0.17 -4.25 2.03
C ASN A 112 -0.49 -4.06 3.40
N GLU A 113 -0.07 -3.05 4.16
CA GLU A 113 -0.64 -2.70 5.46
C GLU A 113 -1.87 -1.77 5.35
N LEU A 114 -2.17 -1.31 4.14
CA LEU A 114 -3.21 -0.32 3.90
C LEU A 114 -4.51 -1.00 3.45
N PHE A 115 -5.60 -0.60 4.09
CA PHE A 115 -6.95 -1.01 3.75
C PHE A 115 -7.82 0.23 3.57
N THR A 116 -8.87 0.14 2.76
CA THR A 116 -10.00 1.06 2.87
C THR A 116 -11.07 0.42 3.75
N TRP A 117 -11.83 1.24 4.46
CA TRP A 117 -13.00 0.82 5.21
C TRP A 117 -14.22 1.56 4.68
N ASP A 118 -15.23 0.81 4.23
CA ASP A 118 -16.50 1.35 3.79
C ASP A 118 -17.60 0.93 4.77
N ALA A 119 -18.08 1.88 5.57
CA ALA A 119 -19.13 1.65 6.55
C ALA A 119 -20.49 1.31 5.92
N SER A 120 -20.76 1.75 4.67
CA SER A 120 -22.03 1.50 3.99
C SER A 120 -22.14 0.04 3.52
N THR A 121 -21.01 -0.54 3.10
CA THR A 121 -20.94 -1.94 2.68
C THR A 121 -20.40 -2.85 3.77
N GLN A 122 -19.88 -2.30 4.86
CA GLN A 122 -19.25 -3.01 5.98
C GLN A 122 -18.03 -3.84 5.55
N MET A 123 -17.26 -3.35 4.57
CA MET A 123 -16.16 -4.11 3.94
C MET A 123 -14.82 -3.40 4.14
N PHE A 124 -13.80 -4.19 4.48
CA PHE A 124 -12.41 -3.79 4.37
C PHE A 124 -11.86 -4.25 3.02
N LYS A 125 -11.20 -3.36 2.27
CA LYS A 125 -10.54 -3.70 0.99
C LYS A 125 -9.04 -3.43 1.09
N SER A 126 -8.23 -4.43 0.79
CA SER A 126 -6.77 -4.30 0.73
C SER A 126 -6.36 -3.37 -0.41
N ALA A 127 -5.44 -2.44 -0.14
CA ALA A 127 -4.87 -1.57 -1.15
C ALA A 127 -3.97 -2.33 -2.14
N SER A 128 -3.22 -3.34 -1.68
CA SER A 128 -2.28 -4.10 -2.52
C SER A 128 -3.00 -5.09 -3.45
N SER A 129 -3.91 -5.90 -2.92
CA SER A 129 -4.59 -6.94 -3.71
C SER A 129 -5.91 -6.49 -4.33
N GLN A 130 -6.47 -5.36 -3.88
CA GLN A 130 -7.82 -4.91 -4.25
C GLN A 130 -8.93 -5.91 -3.90
N GLN A 131 -8.63 -6.88 -3.03
CA GLN A 131 -9.55 -7.87 -2.49
C GLN A 131 -10.05 -7.46 -1.11
N CYS A 132 -11.15 -8.06 -0.68
CA CYS A 132 -11.80 -7.73 0.58
C CYS A 132 -11.48 -8.74 1.66
N LEU A 133 -11.39 -8.27 2.91
CA LEU A 133 -11.20 -9.09 4.09
C LEU A 133 -12.39 -10.06 4.22
N ASP A 134 -12.12 -11.36 4.17
CA ASP A 134 -13.11 -12.41 4.11
C ASP A 134 -12.82 -13.44 5.22
N SER A 135 -13.83 -13.71 6.05
CA SER A 135 -13.80 -14.73 7.10
C SER A 135 -14.66 -15.92 6.68
N TYR A 136 -14.02 -17.02 6.31
CA TYR A 136 -14.69 -18.21 5.84
C TYR A 136 -14.54 -19.36 6.83
N LEU A 137 -15.52 -20.26 6.86
CA LEU A 137 -15.44 -21.51 7.60
C LEU A 137 -14.62 -22.51 6.78
N ASP A 138 -13.46 -22.92 7.29
CA ASP A 138 -12.62 -23.93 6.65
C ASP A 138 -13.12 -25.34 6.97
N SER A 139 -12.61 -26.32 6.23
CA SER A 139 -12.87 -27.76 6.35
C SER A 139 -12.61 -28.35 7.74
N ASP A 140 -11.77 -27.70 8.56
CA ASP A 140 -11.53 -28.06 9.96
C ASP A 140 -12.58 -27.51 10.94
N GLY A 141 -13.63 -26.86 10.42
CA GLY A 141 -14.72 -26.28 11.18
C GLY A 141 -14.33 -25.00 11.92
N LYS A 142 -13.18 -24.39 11.61
CA LYS A 142 -12.73 -23.12 12.18
C LYS A 142 -12.85 -21.99 11.18
N PHE A 143 -13.15 -20.80 11.70
CA PHE A 143 -13.08 -19.59 10.89
C PHE A 143 -11.62 -19.22 10.63
N LYS A 144 -11.32 -18.91 9.38
CA LYS A 144 -10.03 -18.36 8.94
C LYS A 144 -10.27 -17.08 8.18
N VAL A 145 -9.26 -16.22 8.16
CA VAL A 145 -9.35 -14.91 7.51
C VAL A 145 -8.30 -14.81 6.42
N HIS A 146 -8.73 -14.34 5.26
CA HIS A 146 -7.88 -14.07 4.10
C HIS A 146 -8.44 -12.85 3.34
N THR A 147 -7.86 -12.49 2.20
CA THR A 147 -8.53 -11.60 1.25
C THR A 147 -9.12 -12.38 0.09
N TYR A 148 -10.33 -12.03 -0.33
CA TYR A 148 -11.01 -12.64 -1.45
C TYR A 148 -11.69 -11.58 -2.34
N ASN A 149 -12.06 -11.95 -3.56
CA ASN A 149 -12.70 -11.01 -4.47
C ASN A 149 -13.92 -10.36 -3.80
N CYS A 150 -13.94 -9.03 -3.82
CA CYS A 150 -14.98 -8.24 -3.16
C CYS A 150 -16.35 -8.52 -3.75
N HIS A 151 -17.32 -8.87 -2.92
CA HIS A 151 -18.70 -9.05 -3.31
C HIS A 151 -19.65 -8.49 -2.26
N VAL A 152 -20.44 -7.47 -2.62
CA VAL A 152 -21.27 -6.74 -1.66
C VAL A 152 -22.34 -7.60 -0.97
N ASN A 153 -22.75 -8.71 -1.57
CA ASN A 153 -23.70 -9.64 -0.96
C ASN A 153 -23.02 -10.84 -0.27
N ASN A 154 -21.69 -10.91 -0.24
CA ASN A 154 -20.98 -11.97 0.48
C ASN A 154 -20.97 -11.65 1.98
N GLY A 155 -21.67 -12.45 2.78
CA GLY A 155 -21.76 -12.30 4.24
C GLY A 155 -20.41 -12.47 4.96
N ASN A 156 -19.49 -13.25 4.39
CA ASN A 156 -18.16 -13.50 4.95
C ASN A 156 -17.26 -12.25 4.93
N GLN A 157 -17.63 -11.23 4.15
CA GLN A 157 -16.85 -10.01 3.95
C GLN A 157 -17.37 -8.84 4.78
N LYS A 158 -18.28 -9.12 5.73
CA LYS A 158 -18.98 -8.08 6.49
C LYS A 158 -18.42 -7.98 7.88
N TRP A 159 -18.02 -6.77 8.26
CA TRP A 159 -17.38 -6.47 9.53
C TRP A 159 -18.09 -5.33 10.26
N ILE A 160 -17.95 -5.29 11.57
CA ILE A 160 -18.44 -4.22 12.43
C ILE A 160 -17.26 -3.74 13.23
N VAL A 161 -16.98 -2.45 13.13
CA VAL A 161 -15.91 -1.80 13.89
C VAL A 161 -16.52 -1.18 15.14
N HIS A 162 -16.30 -1.82 16.28
CA HIS A 162 -16.72 -1.33 17.59
C HIS A 162 -15.66 -0.35 18.11
N THR A 163 -15.94 0.95 18.00
CA THR A 163 -14.97 1.99 18.34
C THR A 163 -14.79 2.18 19.84
N ASP A 164 -15.77 1.78 20.63
CA ASP A 164 -15.79 1.77 22.09
C ASP A 164 -14.97 0.61 22.67
N THR A 165 -15.20 -0.61 22.18
CA THR A 165 -14.51 -1.82 22.67
C THR A 165 -13.21 -2.12 21.91
N LYS A 166 -12.94 -1.39 20.82
CA LYS A 166 -11.77 -1.60 19.93
C LYS A 166 -11.75 -2.98 19.28
N GLN A 167 -12.92 -3.55 19.01
CA GLN A 167 -13.07 -4.86 18.38
C GLN A 167 -13.54 -4.72 16.94
N ILE A 168 -13.12 -5.66 16.10
CA ILE A 168 -13.64 -5.84 14.74
C ILE A 168 -14.37 -7.18 14.72
N GLU A 169 -15.69 -7.12 14.71
CA GLU A 169 -16.58 -8.28 14.80
C GLU A 169 -17.13 -8.63 13.41
N HIS A 170 -17.29 -9.92 13.12
CA HIS A 170 -17.96 -10.36 11.91
C HIS A 170 -19.46 -10.00 11.97
N ALA A 171 -19.98 -9.33 10.94
CA ALA A 171 -21.35 -8.83 10.95
C ALA A 171 -22.40 -9.95 10.81
N THR A 172 -22.08 -11.01 10.06
CA THR A 172 -22.97 -12.15 9.83
C THR A 172 -22.85 -13.22 10.92
N HIS A 173 -21.68 -13.36 11.54
CA HIS A 173 -21.41 -14.36 12.58
C HIS A 173 -21.11 -13.64 13.89
N LYS A 174 -22.17 -13.15 14.53
CA LYS A 174 -22.08 -12.37 15.78
C LYS A 174 -21.31 -13.13 16.86
N GLY A 175 -20.48 -12.40 17.59
CA GLY A 175 -19.55 -12.91 18.58
C GLY A 175 -18.19 -13.36 18.02
N GLN A 176 -18.04 -13.52 16.69
CA GLN A 176 -16.75 -13.83 16.08
C GLN A 176 -15.97 -12.54 15.83
N CYS A 177 -14.85 -12.35 16.51
CA CYS A 177 -13.98 -11.18 16.36
C CYS A 177 -12.68 -11.57 15.64
N LEU A 178 -12.01 -10.60 15.04
CA LEU A 178 -10.59 -10.75 14.71
C LEU A 178 -9.80 -10.94 16.02
N ASP A 179 -8.98 -11.99 16.08
CA ASP A 179 -8.16 -12.41 17.21
C ASP A 179 -6.77 -12.89 16.74
#